data_AF-A0A0A9XG56-F1
#
_entry.id   AF-A0A0A9XG56-F1
#
_cell.length_a   1.000
_cell.length_b   1.000
_cell.length_c   1.000
_cell.angle_alpha   90.00
_cell.angle_beta   90.00
_cell.angle_gamma   90.00
#
_symmetry.space_group_name_H-M   'P 1'
#
loop_
_entity.id
_entity.type
_entity.pdbx_description
1 polymer ?
#
loop_
_entity_poly.entity_id
_entity_poly.type
_entity_poly.pdbx_seq_one_letter_code
_entity_poly.pdbx_strand_id
1 'polypeptide(L)'
;GNDEMVNTCKTAKAIWDKLLSIYEQSSGQRLDRLLEQFFSYTMDPTEEIVAHVSKLQKIFADCNNELDRLAGKTMPDVVLMSRVMSTLPQSCFESKSVWESVAVETLDNLTERLRLIEMFADSKRKFRKP
;
A
#
# COMPACT_ATOMS: atom_id res chain seq x y z
N GLY A 1 33.25 -12.42 6.76
CA GLY A 1 34.16 -11.37 6.28
C GLY A 1 33.96 -11.23 4.78
N ASN A 2 33.84 -10.02 4.28
CA ASN A 2 33.58 -9.73 2.85
C ASN A 2 34.76 -10.05 1.91
N ASP A 3 35.94 -10.40 2.45
CA ASP A 3 37.17 -10.54 1.67
C ASP A 3 37.31 -11.85 0.88
N GLU A 4 36.61 -12.93 1.24
CA GLU A 4 36.79 -14.23 0.55
C GLU A 4 35.94 -14.38 -0.73
N MET A 5 34.92 -13.56 -0.94
CA MET A 5 34.01 -13.70 -2.10
C MET A 5 34.47 -12.95 -3.36
N VAL A 6 35.42 -12.03 -3.25
CA VAL A 6 35.94 -11.24 -4.39
C VAL A 6 37.01 -12.01 -5.17
N ASN A 7 37.70 -12.95 -4.52
CA ASN A 7 38.87 -13.63 -5.10
C ASN A 7 38.54 -14.77 -6.09
N THR A 8 37.27 -15.10 -6.30
CA THR A 8 36.83 -16.16 -7.24
C THR A 8 36.45 -15.64 -8.63
N CYS A 9 36.28 -14.32 -8.80
CA CYS A 9 35.82 -13.73 -10.05
C CYS A 9 37.01 -13.13 -10.83
N LYS A 10 37.52 -13.85 -11.84
CA LYS A 10 38.75 -13.48 -12.58
C LYS A 10 38.55 -12.38 -13.63
N THR A 11 37.32 -11.90 -13.85
CA THR A 11 37.00 -10.91 -14.88
C THR A 11 36.04 -9.85 -14.34
N ALA A 12 36.14 -8.62 -14.87
CA ALA A 12 35.21 -7.54 -14.54
C ALA A 12 33.74 -7.92 -14.83
N LYS A 13 33.52 -8.72 -15.88
CA LYS A 13 32.20 -9.29 -16.20
C LYS A 13 31.68 -10.20 -15.09
N ALA A 14 32.48 -11.12 -14.58
CA ALA A 14 32.05 -12.03 -13.50
C ALA A 14 31.72 -11.27 -12.21
N ILE A 15 32.43 -10.18 -11.91
CA ILE A 15 32.11 -9.30 -10.77
C ILE A 15 30.77 -8.58 -11.03
N TRP A 16 30.57 -8.03 -12.23
CA TRP A 16 29.33 -7.37 -12.61
C TRP A 16 28.11 -8.30 -12.53
N ASP A 17 28.23 -9.51 -13.09
CA ASP A 17 27.17 -10.52 -13.09
C ASP A 17 26.80 -10.93 -11.65
N LYS A 18 27.79 -11.04 -10.76
CA LYS A 18 27.57 -11.34 -9.33
C LYS A 18 26.89 -10.19 -8.59
N LEU A 19 27.31 -8.95 -8.84
CA LEU A 19 26.67 -7.76 -8.25
C LEU A 19 25.22 -7.63 -8.72
N LEU A 20 24.97 -7.85 -10.01
CA LEU A 20 23.64 -7.82 -10.59
C LEU A 20 22.74 -8.89 -9.96
N SER A 21 23.24 -10.13 -9.82
CA SER A 21 22.49 -11.22 -9.18
C SER A 21 22.11 -10.90 -7.72
N ILE A 22 23.05 -10.36 -6.93
CA ILE A 22 22.78 -9.95 -5.53
C ILE A 22 21.73 -8.83 -5.49
N TYR A 23 21.84 -7.88 -6.41
CA TYR A 23 20.93 -6.75 -6.52
C TYR A 23 19.50 -7.19 -6.88
N GLU A 24 19.36 -8.07 -7.87
CA GLU A 24 18.07 -8.64 -8.28
C GLU A 24 17.43 -9.44 -7.14
N GLN A 25 18.21 -10.29 -6.47
CA GLN A 25 17.76 -11.05 -5.30
C GLN A 25 17.29 -10.13 -4.17
N SER A 26 18.08 -9.11 -3.83
CA SER A 26 17.76 -8.16 -2.76
C SER A 26 16.51 -7.34 -3.08
N SER A 27 16.35 -6.92 -4.34
CA SER A 27 15.18 -6.17 -4.80
C SER A 27 13.92 -7.06 -4.77
N GLY A 28 14.03 -8.34 -5.17
CA GLY A 28 12.95 -9.32 -5.06
C GLY A 28 12.48 -9.51 -3.62
N GLN A 29 13.40 -9.76 -2.68
CA GLN A 29 13.08 -9.89 -1.25
C GLN A 29 12.49 -8.61 -0.64
N ARG A 30 12.85 -7.44 -1.18
CA ARG A 30 12.25 -6.17 -0.76
C ARG A 30 10.81 -6.07 -1.26
N LEU A 31 10.55 -6.41 -2.52
CA LEU A 31 9.21 -6.43 -3.08
C LEU A 31 8.30 -7.40 -2.31
N ASP A 32 8.76 -8.62 -2.01
CA ASP A 32 7.97 -9.60 -1.24
C ASP A 32 7.52 -9.05 0.11
N ARG A 33 8.44 -8.41 0.86
CA ARG A 33 8.13 -7.79 2.16
C ARG A 33 7.15 -6.62 2.04
N LEU A 34 7.30 -5.79 1.01
CA LEU A 34 6.40 -4.67 0.77
C LEU A 34 4.98 -5.15 0.41
N LEU A 35 4.87 -6.19 -0.41
CA LEU A 35 3.59 -6.81 -0.75
C LEU A 35 2.93 -7.45 0.48
N GLU A 36 3.69 -8.17 1.30
CA GLU A 36 3.19 -8.72 2.56
C GLU A 36 2.68 -7.61 3.48
N GLN A 37 3.43 -6.51 3.63
CA GLN A 37 3.00 -5.34 4.39
C GLN A 37 1.72 -4.75 3.80
N PHE A 38 1.63 -4.57 2.49
CA PHE A 38 0.46 -3.99 1.82
C PHE A 38 -0.82 -4.83 2.02
N PHE A 39 -0.72 -6.15 1.89
CA PHE A 39 -1.86 -7.05 2.00
C PHE A 39 -2.26 -7.38 3.45
N SER A 40 -1.32 -7.29 4.40
CA SER A 40 -1.61 -7.48 5.83
C SER A 40 -2.02 -6.19 6.55
N TYR A 41 -1.76 -5.02 5.98
CA TYR A 41 -2.08 -3.74 6.61
C TYR A 41 -3.60 -3.59 6.82
N THR A 42 -3.98 -3.22 8.05
CA THR A 42 -5.35 -2.99 8.48
C THR A 42 -5.46 -1.64 9.17
N MET A 43 -6.66 -1.05 9.16
CA MET A 43 -6.89 0.23 9.82
C MET A 43 -6.93 0.06 11.34
N ASP A 44 -6.23 0.93 12.06
CA ASP A 44 -6.36 1.04 13.50
C ASP A 44 -7.71 1.72 13.84
N PRO A 45 -8.52 1.20 14.78
CA PRO A 45 -9.80 1.82 15.16
C PRO A 45 -9.71 3.24 15.70
N THR A 46 -8.53 3.69 16.12
CA THR A 46 -8.25 5.03 16.66
C THR A 46 -7.60 5.97 15.66
N GLU A 47 -7.20 5.47 14.50
CA GLU A 47 -6.62 6.25 13.41
C GLU A 47 -7.71 6.93 12.58
N GLU A 48 -7.44 8.15 12.10
CA GLU A 48 -8.31 8.83 11.13
C GLU A 48 -8.23 8.15 9.75
N ILE A 49 -9.36 8.06 9.04
CA ILE A 49 -9.37 7.38 7.73
C ILE A 49 -8.38 8.00 6.73
N VAL A 50 -8.23 9.33 6.73
CA VAL A 50 -7.30 10.03 5.83
C VAL A 50 -5.84 9.62 6.11
N ALA A 51 -5.47 9.47 7.38
CA ALA A 51 -4.14 9.00 7.77
C ALA A 51 -3.91 7.54 7.34
N HIS A 52 -4.92 6.69 7.53
CA HIS A 52 -4.90 5.30 7.07
C HIS A 52 -4.70 5.19 5.56
N VAL A 53 -5.47 5.93 4.77
CA VAL A 53 -5.34 5.97 3.31
C VAL A 53 -3.97 6.48 2.88
N SER A 54 -3.44 7.52 3.53
CA SER A 54 -2.12 8.07 3.24
C SER A 54 -0.99 7.04 3.48
N LYS A 55 -1.09 6.25 4.54
CA LYS A 55 -0.12 5.17 4.81
C LYS A 55 -0.22 4.05 3.78
N LEU A 56 -1.42 3.64 3.38
CA LEU A 56 -1.64 2.65 2.32
C LEU A 56 -1.10 3.13 0.97
N GLN A 57 -1.35 4.40 0.60
CA GLN A 57 -0.80 5.04 -0.59
C GLN A 57 0.73 4.97 -0.60
N LYS A 58 1.36 5.29 0.53
CA LYS A 58 2.82 5.23 0.66
C LYS A 58 3.36 3.81 0.44
N ILE A 59 2.77 2.80 1.10
CA ILE A 59 3.19 1.40 0.94
C ILE A 59 2.98 0.95 -0.51
N PHE A 60 1.86 1.31 -1.13
CA PHE A 60 1.57 1.00 -2.53
C PHE A 60 2.56 1.64 -3.51
N ALA A 61 2.93 2.91 -3.27
CA ALA A 61 3.96 3.60 -4.05
C ALA A 61 5.32 2.90 -3.91
N ASP A 62 5.70 2.49 -2.70
CA ASP A 62 6.93 1.74 -2.46
C ASP A 62 6.91 0.38 -3.19
N CYS A 63 5.79 -0.34 -3.18
CA CYS A 63 5.61 -1.57 -3.97
C CYS A 63 5.79 -1.31 -5.48
N ASN A 64 5.13 -0.28 -6.01
CA ASN A 64 5.20 0.03 -7.44
C ASN A 64 6.60 0.48 -7.87
N ASN A 65 7.32 1.22 -7.02
CA ASN A 65 8.70 1.62 -7.30
C ASN A 65 9.63 0.39 -7.41
N GLU A 66 9.50 -0.57 -6.49
CA GLU A 66 10.32 -1.81 -6.57
C GLU A 66 9.85 -2.74 -7.69
N LEU A 67 8.55 -2.82 -7.98
CA LEU A 67 8.02 -3.61 -9.09
C LEU A 67 8.45 -3.05 -10.44
N ASP A 68 8.46 -1.74 -10.60
CA ASP A 68 8.92 -1.07 -11.82
C ASP A 68 10.41 -1.30 -12.03
N ARG A 69 11.20 -1.18 -10.97
CA ARG A 69 12.64 -1.44 -10.99
C ARG A 69 13.00 -2.89 -11.36
N LEU A 70 12.19 -3.86 -10.95
CA LEU A 70 12.42 -5.29 -11.21
C LEU A 70 11.86 -5.76 -12.56
N ALA A 71 10.70 -5.25 -12.95
CA ALA A 71 9.90 -5.81 -14.04
C ALA A 71 9.36 -4.78 -15.04
N GLY A 72 9.61 -3.48 -14.84
CA GLY A 72 9.08 -2.40 -15.66
C GLY A 72 7.55 -2.31 -15.62
N LYS A 73 6.96 -2.63 -14.47
CA LYS A 73 5.51 -2.73 -14.28
C LYS A 73 5.05 -2.03 -13.01
N THR A 74 3.79 -1.61 -13.02
CA THR A 74 3.08 -1.11 -11.84
C THR A 74 1.77 -1.87 -11.64
N MET A 75 1.30 -1.92 -10.40
CA MET A 75 -0.04 -2.36 -10.07
C MET A 75 -1.05 -1.26 -10.44
N PRO A 76 -2.23 -1.60 -10.98
CA PRO A 76 -3.25 -0.61 -11.28
C PRO A 76 -3.88 -0.01 -10.01
N ASP A 77 -4.29 1.26 -10.06
CA ASP A 77 -4.86 2.00 -8.91
C ASP A 77 -6.10 1.34 -8.30
N VAL A 78 -6.86 0.56 -9.09
CA VAL A 78 -8.00 -0.23 -8.59
C VAL A 78 -7.61 -1.19 -7.46
N VAL A 79 -6.36 -1.66 -7.44
CA VAL A 79 -5.83 -2.52 -6.37
C VAL A 79 -5.76 -1.74 -5.06
N LEU A 80 -5.22 -0.51 -5.10
CA LEU A 80 -5.15 0.37 -3.94
C LEU A 80 -6.55 0.77 -3.46
N MET A 81 -7.43 1.17 -4.37
CA MET A 81 -8.82 1.53 -4.04
C MET A 81 -9.57 0.36 -3.39
N SER A 82 -9.44 -0.85 -3.96
CA SER A 82 -10.04 -2.06 -3.38
C SER A 82 -9.48 -2.35 -1.98
N ARG A 83 -8.17 -2.17 -1.78
CA ARG A 83 -7.55 -2.38 -0.46
C ARG A 83 -8.00 -1.37 0.58
N VAL A 84 -8.10 -0.09 0.24
CA VAL A 84 -8.70 0.93 1.10
C VAL A 84 -10.09 0.48 1.53
N MET A 85 -10.97 0.14 0.58
CA MET A 85 -12.33 -0.32 0.89
C MET A 85 -12.36 -1.56 1.79
N SER A 86 -11.47 -2.54 1.55
CA SER A 86 -11.43 -3.79 2.31
C SER A 86 -10.91 -3.66 3.75
N THR A 87 -10.20 -2.57 4.07
CA THR A 87 -9.52 -2.39 5.36
C THR A 87 -10.25 -1.44 6.30
N LEU A 88 -11.30 -0.78 5.81
CA LEU A 88 -12.08 0.17 6.59
C LEU A 88 -13.07 -0.52 7.55
N PRO A 89 -13.33 0.07 8.72
CA PRO A 89 -14.34 -0.42 9.65
C PRO A 89 -15.74 -0.47 9.03
N GLN A 90 -16.53 -1.47 9.44
CA GLN A 90 -17.89 -1.68 8.94
C GLN A 90 -18.84 -0.50 9.22
N SER A 91 -18.54 0.32 10.23
CA SER A 91 -19.25 1.56 10.54
C SER A 91 -19.24 2.57 9.39
N CYS A 92 -18.21 2.55 8.53
CA CYS A 92 -18.14 3.41 7.34
C CYS A 92 -19.13 2.99 6.24
N PHE A 93 -19.62 1.75 6.30
CA PHE A 93 -20.51 1.14 5.32
C PHE A 93 -21.97 1.06 5.78
N GLU A 94 -22.29 1.53 6.99
CA GLU A 94 -23.66 1.53 7.52
C GLU A 94 -24.65 2.33 6.66
N SER A 95 -24.15 3.22 5.78
CA SER A 95 -24.94 3.90 4.75
C SER A 95 -24.64 3.37 3.35
N LYS A 96 -25.01 2.10 3.07
CA LYS A 96 -24.87 1.45 1.74
C LYS A 96 -25.40 2.28 0.57
N SER A 97 -26.49 3.03 0.76
CA SER A 97 -27.11 3.86 -0.29
C SER A 97 -26.24 5.01 -0.81
N VAL A 98 -25.27 5.48 0.00
CA VAL A 98 -24.33 6.55 -0.37
C VAL A 98 -23.18 6.01 -1.24
N TRP A 99 -22.87 4.72 -1.09
CA TRP A 99 -21.78 4.05 -1.79
C TRP A 99 -22.18 3.54 -3.17
N GLU A 100 -23.40 3.00 -3.32
CA GLU A 100 -23.89 2.42 -4.57
C GLU A 100 -24.29 3.46 -5.64
N SER A 101 -24.49 4.71 -5.24
CA SER A 101 -25.12 5.75 -6.09
C SER A 101 -24.14 6.59 -6.92
N VAL A 102 -22.82 6.40 -6.80
CA VAL A 102 -21.83 7.26 -7.49
C VAL A 102 -20.61 6.46 -7.91
N ALA A 103 -20.22 6.59 -9.17
CA ALA A 103 -18.97 6.06 -9.69
C ALA A 103 -17.79 6.72 -8.94
N VAL A 104 -17.07 5.92 -8.15
CA VAL A 104 -15.81 6.38 -7.54
C VAL A 104 -14.73 6.23 -8.61
N GLU A 105 -14.36 7.35 -9.23
CA GLU A 105 -13.41 7.36 -10.36
C GLU A 105 -11.95 7.49 -9.92
N THR A 106 -11.67 8.15 -8.79
CA THR A 106 -10.29 8.43 -8.32
C THR A 106 -10.14 8.21 -6.82
N LEU A 107 -8.89 8.00 -6.39
CA LEU A 107 -8.55 7.83 -4.98
C LEU A 107 -8.79 9.10 -4.14
N ASP A 108 -8.62 10.28 -4.71
CA ASP A 108 -8.91 11.55 -4.02
C ASP A 108 -10.42 11.69 -3.77
N ASN A 109 -11.25 11.37 -4.76
CA ASN A 109 -12.70 11.34 -4.61
C ASN A 109 -13.11 10.32 -3.54
N LEU A 110 -12.43 9.17 -3.47
CA LEU A 110 -12.66 8.18 -2.43
C LEU A 110 -12.29 8.72 -1.03
N THR A 111 -11.12 9.35 -0.90
CA THR A 111 -10.60 9.89 0.37
C THR A 111 -11.52 10.97 0.94
N GLU A 112 -11.95 11.93 0.11
CA GLU A 112 -12.81 13.03 0.56
C GLU A 112 -14.19 12.52 1.00
N ARG A 113 -14.73 11.51 0.29
CA ARG A 113 -15.98 10.85 0.67
C ARG A 113 -15.88 10.14 2.01
N LEU A 114 -14.79 9.41 2.23
CA LEU A 114 -14.55 8.71 3.48
C LEU A 114 -14.49 9.68 4.67
N ARG A 115 -13.81 10.81 4.49
CA ARG A 115 -13.73 11.87 5.48
C ARG A 115 -15.11 12.41 5.89
N LEU A 116 -16.00 12.65 4.92
CA LEU A 116 -17.35 13.11 5.20
C LEU A 116 -18.14 12.07 6.02
N ILE A 117 -18.06 10.80 5.64
CA ILE A 117 -18.75 9.70 6.33
C ILE A 117 -18.26 9.57 7.78
N GLU A 118 -16.96 9.68 8.00
CA GLU A 118 -16.35 9.68 9.34
C GLU A 118 -16.90 10.82 10.22
N MET A 119 -16.95 12.05 9.68
CA MET A 119 -17.52 13.20 10.39
C MET A 119 -19.01 13.00 10.76
N PHE A 120 -19.80 12.41 9.86
CA PHE A 120 -21.20 12.08 10.13
C PHE A 120 -21.35 10.98 11.19
N ALA A 121 -20.53 9.93 11.12
CA ALA A 121 -20.52 8.83 12.09
C ALA A 121 -20.15 9.32 13.49
N ASP A 122 -19.12 10.17 13.60
CA ASP A 122 -18.70 10.77 14.87
C ASP A 122 -19.73 11.73 15.44
N SER A 123 -20.41 12.50 14.59
CA SER A 123 -21.53 13.34 15.02
C SER A 123 -22.63 12.48 15.65
N LYS A 124 -23.07 11.40 14.98
CA LYS A 124 -24.07 10.46 15.54
C LYS A 124 -23.61 9.81 16.85
N ARG A 125 -22.31 9.50 16.99
CA ARG A 125 -21.74 8.92 18.22
C ARG A 125 -21.76 9.92 19.39
N LYS A 126 -21.49 11.20 19.14
CA LYS A 126 -21.57 12.28 20.15
C LYS A 126 -23.01 12.52 20.63
N PHE A 127 -24.01 12.47 19.73
CA PHE A 127 -25.42 12.62 20.09
C PHE A 127 -26.06 11.39 20.76
N ARG A 128 -25.35 10.25 20.81
CA ARG A 128 -25.82 9.00 21.45
C ARG A 128 -25.24 8.75 22.85
N LYS A 129 -24.34 9.61 23.36
CA LYS A 129 -23.89 9.50 24.75
C LYS A 129 -24.93 10.16 25.68
N PRO A 130 -25.45 9.44 26.70
CA PRO A 130 -26.41 9.96 27.66
C PRO A 130 -25.83 11.05 28.55
#